data_AF-A0A7C6X209-F1
#
_entry.id   AF-A0A7C6X209-F1
#
_cell.length_a   1.000
_cell.length_b   1.000
_cell.length_c   1.000
_cell.angle_alpha   90.00
_cell.angle_beta   90.00
_cell.angle_gamma   90.00
#
_symmetry.space_group_name_H-M   'P 1'
#
loop_
_entity.id
_entity.type
_entity.pdbx_description
1 polymer ?
#
loop_
_entity_poly.entity_id
_entity_poly.type
_entity_poly.pdbx_seq_one_letter_code
_entity_poly.pdbx_strand_id
1 'polypeptide(L)'
;MKRRTPVFLGLALVLSMVLLAACGEANPTPPDPPASPSYSVRVVARDGTSHEIDLSSLEVKDGKGGFIKTTGTIVGPDTFSGVSIDEVLEKAGGFTEDDALAVTASDGYTMTLTYEQVKGLLMVYGEDGQALKVTDLDTMLITSSDGDLFSSELPRLGFSSPDGAVSDGHFWVKSVAELTVVEGLSDWEIALTGVESVGLDRSSFESMAECPDTPHPAATFETTTKEGDAIVYEGVPLWLVISMFDGGDAEGGHYLFNKGLADKGYTIEVVAADGMTVEFTSQEVAYNADIIVAYKVDGKPLGEDEGPLRLVGSGLPSKKHGVKQIAEIRLVNLPE
;
A
#
# COMPACT_ATOMS: atom_id res chain seq x y z
N MET A 1 -43.53 -72.87 57.11
CA MET A 1 -43.73 -74.33 56.89
C MET A 1 -44.04 -74.55 55.42
N LYS A 2 -43.32 -75.48 54.75
CA LYS A 2 -43.77 -76.38 53.64
C LYS A 2 -44.49 -75.70 52.44
N ARG A 3 -44.15 -75.84 51.16
CA ARG A 3 -43.66 -76.95 50.30
C ARG A 3 -43.52 -76.32 48.89
N ARG A 4 -42.41 -76.49 48.16
CA ARG A 4 -42.18 -77.47 47.07
C ARG A 4 -43.35 -77.71 46.08
N THR A 5 -43.19 -77.12 44.87
CA THR A 5 -43.28 -77.69 43.48
C THR A 5 -44.54 -78.47 43.06
N PRO A 6 -44.78 -78.87 41.76
CA PRO A 6 -44.21 -78.50 40.44
C PRO A 6 -45.30 -78.37 39.29
N VAL A 7 -44.86 -78.47 38.02
CA VAL A 7 -45.57 -78.90 36.77
C VAL A 7 -46.05 -77.76 35.86
N PHE A 8 -45.36 -77.44 34.76
CA PHE A 8 -45.29 -78.05 33.40
C PHE A 8 -46.46 -77.74 32.47
N LEU A 9 -46.08 -77.42 31.23
CA LEU A 9 -46.78 -77.60 29.94
C LEU A 9 -47.65 -76.43 29.44
N GLY A 10 -47.29 -75.89 28.26
CA GLY A 10 -48.16 -75.00 27.50
C GLY A 10 -47.46 -74.17 26.42
N LEU A 11 -46.87 -74.83 25.42
CA LEU A 11 -46.37 -74.22 24.19
C LEU A 11 -47.54 -73.57 23.42
N ALA A 12 -47.50 -72.25 23.20
CA ALA A 12 -48.27 -71.58 22.16
C ALA A 12 -47.40 -70.49 21.52
N LEU A 13 -46.76 -70.90 20.43
CA LEU A 13 -46.00 -70.07 19.51
C LEU A 13 -46.96 -69.09 18.83
N VAL A 14 -46.88 -67.80 19.18
CA VAL A 14 -47.44 -66.72 18.35
C VAL A 14 -46.25 -65.96 17.78
N LEU A 15 -45.93 -66.28 16.53
CA LEU A 15 -44.92 -65.61 15.73
C LEU A 15 -45.44 -64.22 15.35
N SER A 16 -45.20 -63.22 16.20
CA SER A 16 -45.35 -61.82 15.81
C SER A 16 -44.13 -61.43 14.98
N MET A 17 -44.32 -61.36 13.67
CA MET A 17 -43.35 -60.86 12.71
C MET A 17 -43.15 -59.35 12.95
N VAL A 18 -42.17 -58.99 13.77
CA VAL A 18 -41.68 -57.61 13.89
C VAL A 18 -40.73 -57.36 12.72
N LEU A 19 -41.17 -56.56 11.75
CA LEU A 19 -40.28 -55.93 10.79
C LEU A 19 -39.38 -54.94 11.55
N LEU A 20 -38.15 -55.34 11.82
CA LEU A 20 -37.08 -54.42 12.15
C LEU A 20 -36.73 -53.66 10.86
N ALA A 21 -37.28 -52.45 10.72
CA ALA A 21 -36.74 -51.47 9.81
C ALA A 21 -35.33 -51.11 10.30
N ALA A 22 -34.31 -51.61 9.60
CA ALA A 22 -32.95 -51.14 9.78
C ALA A 22 -32.87 -49.71 9.19
N CYS A 23 -33.14 -48.71 10.01
CA CYS A 23 -32.64 -47.37 9.75
C CYS A 23 -31.13 -47.42 9.95
N GLY A 24 -30.37 -47.45 8.85
CA GLY A 24 -28.94 -47.17 8.89
C GLY A 24 -28.77 -45.71 9.29
N GLU A 25 -28.39 -45.46 10.54
CA GLU A 25 -27.83 -44.16 10.93
C GLU A 25 -26.51 -44.02 10.19
N ALA A 26 -26.51 -43.23 9.12
CA ALA A 26 -25.29 -42.73 8.54
C ALA A 26 -24.60 -41.89 9.61
N ASN A 27 -23.42 -42.33 10.08
CA ASN A 27 -22.55 -41.46 10.86
C ASN A 27 -22.35 -40.16 10.06
N PRO A 28 -22.58 -38.98 10.64
CA PRO A 28 -22.26 -37.75 9.94
C PRO A 28 -20.77 -37.78 9.62
N THR A 29 -20.43 -37.69 8.34
CA THR A 29 -19.07 -37.43 7.87
C THR A 29 -18.55 -36.22 8.66
N PRO A 30 -17.30 -36.24 9.16
CA PRO A 30 -16.70 -35.03 9.69
C PRO A 30 -16.91 -33.91 8.67
N PRO A 31 -17.28 -32.67 9.09
CA PRO A 31 -17.31 -31.56 8.16
C PRO A 31 -15.95 -31.52 7.45
N ASP A 32 -15.96 -31.34 6.13
CA ASP A 32 -14.72 -31.10 5.40
C ASP A 32 -13.93 -30.03 6.16
N PRO A 33 -12.59 -30.17 6.28
CA PRO A 33 -11.76 -29.10 6.81
C PRO A 33 -12.19 -27.80 6.11
N PRO A 34 -12.33 -26.67 6.83
CA PRO A 34 -12.63 -25.41 6.17
C PRO A 34 -11.66 -25.26 5.00
N ALA A 35 -12.20 -25.07 3.79
CA ALA A 35 -11.38 -24.87 2.61
C ALA A 35 -10.38 -23.76 2.96
N SER A 36 -9.09 -24.06 2.87
CA SER A 36 -8.06 -23.03 3.00
C SER A 36 -8.42 -21.90 2.05
N PRO A 37 -8.31 -20.62 2.46
CA PRO A 37 -8.69 -19.53 1.59
C PRO A 37 -7.89 -19.63 0.28
N SER A 38 -8.58 -19.88 -0.83
CA SER A 38 -8.01 -19.80 -2.17
C SER A 38 -8.15 -18.35 -2.62
N TYR A 39 -7.03 -17.66 -2.79
CA TYR A 39 -7.02 -16.30 -3.28
C TYR A 39 -6.91 -16.28 -4.80
N SER A 40 -7.68 -15.39 -5.42
CA SER A 40 -7.51 -15.02 -6.83
C SER A 40 -7.20 -13.53 -6.93
N VAL A 41 -6.39 -13.16 -7.91
CA VAL A 41 -6.07 -11.77 -8.22
C VAL A 41 -6.32 -11.54 -9.71
N ARG A 42 -6.93 -10.39 -10.01
CA ARG A 42 -7.09 -9.93 -11.39
C ARG A 42 -5.78 -9.33 -11.87
N VAL A 43 -5.25 -9.80 -12.99
CA VAL A 43 -4.07 -9.23 -13.64
C VAL A 43 -4.46 -8.63 -14.98
N VAL A 44 -4.22 -7.34 -15.17
CA VAL A 44 -4.46 -6.63 -16.42
C VAL A 44 -3.12 -6.41 -17.12
N ALA A 45 -2.96 -7.04 -18.28
CA ALA A 45 -1.77 -6.94 -19.11
C ALA A 45 -1.65 -5.54 -19.75
N ARG A 46 -0.47 -5.24 -20.29
CA ARG A 46 -0.15 -3.94 -20.92
C ARG A 46 -1.10 -3.57 -22.08
N ASP A 47 -1.64 -4.57 -22.78
CA ASP A 47 -2.59 -4.38 -23.88
C ASP A 47 -4.06 -4.24 -23.41
N GLY A 48 -4.30 -4.27 -22.09
CA GLY A 48 -5.60 -4.20 -21.46
C GLY A 48 -6.30 -5.54 -21.28
N THR A 49 -5.70 -6.66 -21.71
CA THR A 49 -6.27 -8.00 -21.52
C THR A 49 -6.29 -8.37 -20.03
N SER A 50 -7.43 -8.85 -19.55
CA SER A 50 -7.61 -9.22 -18.14
C SER A 50 -7.54 -10.74 -17.94
N HIS A 51 -6.80 -11.17 -16.92
CA HIS A 51 -6.64 -12.55 -16.50
C HIS A 51 -7.04 -12.69 -15.03
N GLU A 52 -7.82 -13.71 -14.69
CA GLU A 52 -8.08 -14.07 -13.29
C GLU A 52 -7.11 -15.19 -12.91
N ILE A 53 -6.19 -14.92 -11.96
CA ILE A 53 -5.15 -15.86 -11.57
C ILE A 53 -5.48 -16.45 -10.20
N ASP A 54 -5.75 -17.75 -10.15
CA ASP A 54 -5.87 -18.52 -8.91
C ASP A 54 -4.48 -18.78 -8.32
N LEU A 55 -4.16 -18.13 -7.20
CA LEU A 55 -2.84 -18.22 -6.58
C LEU A 55 -2.55 -19.62 -6.03
N SER A 56 -3.58 -20.44 -5.73
CA SER A 56 -3.40 -21.82 -5.27
C SER A 56 -2.86 -22.75 -6.34
N SER A 57 -2.88 -22.32 -7.61
CA SER A 57 -2.36 -23.07 -8.76
C SER A 57 -0.86 -22.85 -9.01
N LEU A 58 -0.22 -21.93 -8.28
CA LEU A 58 1.18 -21.56 -8.44
C LEU A 58 2.07 -22.22 -7.36
N GLU A 59 3.39 -22.17 -7.56
CA GLU A 59 4.35 -22.69 -6.58
C GLU A 59 4.39 -21.80 -5.34
N VAL A 60 4.08 -22.38 -4.18
CA VAL A 60 4.18 -21.68 -2.89
C VAL A 60 5.62 -21.69 -2.42
N LYS A 61 6.10 -20.52 -2.01
CA LYS A 61 7.43 -20.29 -1.42
C LYS A 61 7.27 -19.69 -0.03
N ASP A 62 8.20 -20.05 0.84
CA ASP A 62 8.32 -19.43 2.16
C ASP A 62 9.23 -18.21 2.09
N GLY A 63 8.91 -17.19 2.87
CA GLY A 63 9.62 -15.93 2.95
C GLY A 63 9.67 -15.41 4.39
N LYS A 64 10.60 -14.49 4.62
CA LYS A 64 10.71 -13.72 5.86
C LYS A 64 10.95 -12.25 5.50
N GLY A 65 10.25 -11.35 6.15
CA GLY A 65 10.38 -9.92 5.89
C GLY A 65 9.50 -9.08 6.80
N GLY A 66 9.74 -7.77 6.79
CA GLY A 66 8.98 -6.80 7.54
C GLY A 66 8.96 -5.44 6.86
N PHE A 67 8.32 -4.48 7.49
CA PHE A 67 8.27 -3.12 6.96
C PHE A 67 8.31 -2.06 8.05
N ILE A 68 8.84 -0.89 7.68
CA ILE A 68 8.78 0.32 8.49
C ILE A 68 7.62 1.18 7.98
N LYS A 69 6.76 1.63 8.89
CA LYS A 69 5.73 2.62 8.57
C LYS A 69 6.39 4.00 8.43
N THR A 70 5.74 4.92 7.74
CA THR A 70 6.12 6.35 7.72
C THR A 70 6.23 6.95 9.12
N THR A 71 5.59 6.33 10.11
CA THR A 71 5.63 6.65 11.53
C THR A 71 6.91 6.20 12.26
N GLY A 72 7.85 5.57 11.55
CA GLY A 72 9.02 4.91 12.12
C GLY A 72 8.74 3.58 12.82
N THR A 73 7.47 3.17 12.93
CA THR A 73 7.11 1.90 13.57
C THR A 73 7.45 0.72 12.66
N ILE A 74 8.33 -0.17 13.14
CA ILE A 74 8.68 -1.41 12.47
C ILE A 74 7.63 -2.49 12.77
N VAL A 75 7.22 -3.21 11.72
CA VAL A 75 6.31 -4.36 11.76
C VAL A 75 7.04 -5.59 11.22
N GLY A 76 7.04 -6.68 11.98
CA GLY A 76 7.85 -7.85 11.70
C GLY A 76 9.33 -7.65 12.10
N PRO A 77 10.28 -8.38 11.50
CA PRO A 77 10.06 -9.33 10.41
C PRO A 77 9.38 -10.62 10.87
N ASP A 78 8.38 -11.08 10.11
CA ASP A 78 7.69 -12.34 10.34
C ASP A 78 7.92 -13.32 9.19
N THR A 79 7.63 -14.60 9.43
CA THR A 79 7.63 -15.64 8.40
C THR A 79 6.25 -15.74 7.75
N PHE A 80 6.25 -15.98 6.44
CA PHE A 80 5.04 -16.09 5.65
C PHE A 80 5.25 -17.00 4.44
N SER A 81 4.16 -17.44 3.83
CA SER A 81 4.18 -18.20 2.58
C SER A 81 3.31 -17.51 1.53
N GLY A 82 3.74 -17.59 0.28
CA GLY A 82 3.09 -16.91 -0.83
C GLY A 82 3.59 -17.39 -2.18
N VAL A 83 3.27 -16.66 -3.24
CA VAL A 83 3.68 -16.97 -4.61
C VAL A 83 4.54 -15.84 -5.16
N SER A 84 5.44 -16.15 -6.09
CA SER A 84 6.29 -15.15 -6.76
C SER A 84 5.45 -14.18 -7.58
N ILE A 85 5.73 -12.87 -7.50
CA ILE A 85 5.05 -11.89 -8.35
C ILE A 85 5.37 -12.14 -9.84
N ASP A 86 6.59 -12.57 -10.16
CA ASP A 86 7.01 -12.84 -11.52
C ASP A 86 6.23 -14.00 -12.14
N GLU A 87 5.93 -15.05 -11.36
CA GLU A 87 5.12 -16.17 -11.81
C GLU A 87 3.66 -15.75 -12.08
N VAL A 88 3.13 -14.83 -11.27
CA VAL A 88 1.78 -14.27 -11.46
C VAL A 88 1.72 -13.44 -12.75
N LEU A 89 2.70 -12.56 -12.98
CA LEU A 89 2.76 -11.70 -14.16
C LEU A 89 3.01 -12.48 -15.45
N GLU A 90 3.83 -13.54 -15.41
CA GLU A 90 4.03 -14.48 -16.53
C GLU A 90 2.71 -15.10 -17.02
N LYS A 91 1.73 -15.35 -16.14
CA LYS A 91 0.41 -15.87 -16.55
C LYS A 91 -0.42 -14.87 -17.36
N ALA A 92 -0.08 -13.59 -17.31
CA ALA A 92 -0.77 -12.50 -17.98
C ALA A 92 0.05 -11.87 -19.12
N GLY A 93 1.11 -12.55 -19.60
CA GLY A 93 1.90 -12.09 -20.73
C GLY A 93 3.28 -11.53 -20.38
N GLY A 94 3.65 -11.53 -19.09
CA GLY A 94 4.97 -11.14 -18.61
C GLY A 94 5.08 -9.67 -18.21
N PHE A 95 6.29 -9.27 -17.83
CA PHE A 95 6.62 -7.96 -17.30
C PHE A 95 8.09 -7.62 -17.64
N THR A 96 8.33 -6.43 -18.17
CA THR A 96 9.62 -6.01 -18.75
C THR A 96 10.10 -4.67 -18.19
N GLU A 97 11.34 -4.28 -18.52
CA GLU A 97 11.94 -3.01 -18.05
C GLU A 97 11.19 -1.74 -18.53
N ASP A 98 10.37 -1.87 -19.58
CA ASP A 98 9.52 -0.79 -20.10
C ASP A 98 8.17 -0.67 -19.35
N ASP A 99 7.94 -1.53 -18.35
CA ASP A 99 6.69 -1.63 -17.62
C ASP A 99 6.81 -1.13 -16.17
N ALA A 100 5.68 -0.73 -15.61
CA ALA A 100 5.50 -0.53 -14.17
C ALA A 100 4.24 -1.28 -13.71
N LEU A 101 4.09 -1.49 -12.40
CA LEU A 101 3.00 -2.28 -11.85
C LEU A 101 2.15 -1.46 -10.89
N ALA A 102 0.92 -1.15 -11.30
CA ALA A 102 -0.09 -0.61 -10.41
C ALA A 102 -0.72 -1.76 -9.61
N VAL A 103 -0.65 -1.67 -8.28
CA VAL A 103 -1.16 -2.66 -7.34
C VAL A 103 -2.33 -2.05 -6.60
N THR A 104 -3.52 -2.57 -6.86
CA THR A 104 -4.78 -2.04 -6.31
C THR A 104 -5.34 -2.99 -5.26
N ALA A 105 -5.55 -2.46 -4.05
CA ALA A 105 -6.21 -3.13 -2.95
C ALA A 105 -7.74 -3.14 -3.13
N SER A 106 -8.43 -4.04 -2.42
CA SER A 106 -9.89 -4.16 -2.46
C SER A 106 -10.66 -2.91 -1.98
N ASP A 107 -10.00 -2.03 -1.22
CA ASP A 107 -10.56 -0.76 -0.73
C ASP A 107 -10.34 0.41 -1.71
N GLY A 108 -9.63 0.18 -2.81
CA GLY A 108 -9.32 1.17 -3.84
C GLY A 108 -7.97 1.87 -3.67
N TYR A 109 -7.22 1.63 -2.58
CA TYR A 109 -5.84 2.11 -2.48
C TYR A 109 -5.02 1.54 -3.63
N THR A 110 -4.26 2.40 -4.31
CA THR A 110 -3.36 2.00 -5.39
C THR A 110 -1.93 2.43 -5.06
N MET A 111 -0.97 1.60 -5.44
CA MET A 111 0.45 1.93 -5.38
C MET A 111 1.08 1.48 -6.70
N THR A 112 1.84 2.37 -7.35
CA THR A 112 2.53 1.99 -8.58
C THR A 112 4.00 1.76 -8.29
N LEU A 113 4.49 0.56 -8.58
CA LEU A 113 5.90 0.18 -8.43
C LEU A 113 6.61 0.30 -9.78
N THR A 114 7.84 0.82 -9.80
CA THR A 114 8.70 0.75 -11.00
C THR A 114 9.11 -0.69 -11.29
N TYR A 115 9.70 -0.92 -12.47
CA TYR A 115 10.27 -2.21 -12.82
C TYR A 115 11.22 -2.73 -11.73
N GLU A 116 12.17 -1.90 -11.30
CA GLU A 116 13.17 -2.25 -10.28
C GLU A 116 12.52 -2.60 -8.94
N GLN A 117 11.50 -1.85 -8.53
CA GLN A 117 10.77 -2.09 -7.29
C GLN A 117 9.98 -3.42 -7.35
N VAL A 118 9.37 -3.76 -8.49
CA VAL A 118 8.74 -5.08 -8.69
C VAL A 118 9.78 -6.20 -8.65
N LYS A 119 10.97 -5.97 -9.23
CA LYS A 119 12.12 -6.88 -9.13
C LYS A 119 12.79 -6.88 -7.76
N GLY A 120 12.23 -6.14 -6.80
CA GLY A 120 12.59 -6.17 -5.38
C GLY A 120 13.81 -5.32 -5.03
N LEU A 121 14.27 -4.45 -5.91
CA LEU A 121 15.34 -3.51 -5.62
C LEU A 121 14.80 -2.37 -4.74
N LEU A 122 14.92 -2.53 -3.42
CA LEU A 122 14.35 -1.61 -2.44
C LEU A 122 15.37 -1.16 -1.40
N MET A 123 15.14 0.04 -0.85
CA MET A 123 15.80 0.48 0.39
C MET A 123 15.38 -0.44 1.54
N VAL A 124 16.35 -0.82 2.37
CA VAL A 124 16.12 -1.55 3.61
C VAL A 124 16.61 -0.78 4.81
N TYR A 125 15.99 -1.03 5.95
CA TYR A 125 16.16 -0.30 7.20
C TYR A 125 16.71 -1.18 8.31
N GLY A 126 17.46 -0.57 9.23
CA GLY A 126 17.95 -1.20 10.44
C GLY A 126 16.86 -1.36 11.49
N GLU A 127 17.19 -2.04 12.59
CA GLU A 127 16.28 -2.20 13.74
C GLU A 127 15.94 -0.86 14.43
N ASP A 128 16.75 0.17 14.21
CA ASP A 128 16.55 1.53 14.68
C ASP A 128 15.80 2.41 13.67
N GLY A 129 15.36 1.82 12.54
CA GLY A 129 14.66 2.52 11.47
C GLY A 129 15.56 3.37 10.57
N GLN A 130 16.89 3.34 10.74
CA GLN A 130 17.78 4.06 9.85
C GLN A 130 17.91 3.36 8.50
N ALA A 131 17.90 4.13 7.42
CA ALA A 131 18.16 3.63 6.07
C ALA A 131 19.57 3.00 6.01
N LEU A 132 19.65 1.78 5.46
CA LEU A 132 20.91 1.04 5.35
C LEU A 132 21.46 1.09 3.92
N LYS A 133 20.73 0.49 2.99
CA LYS A 133 21.15 0.33 1.60
C LYS A 133 19.97 -0.09 0.73
N VAL A 134 20.10 0.12 -0.57
CA VAL A 134 19.27 -0.54 -1.57
C VAL A 134 19.81 -1.96 -1.82
N THR A 135 18.92 -2.96 -1.87
CA THR A 135 19.27 -4.37 -2.09
C THR A 135 18.14 -5.10 -2.81
N ASP A 136 18.46 -6.22 -3.46
CA ASP A 136 17.46 -7.12 -4.05
C ASP A 136 16.74 -7.92 -2.98
N LEU A 137 15.42 -7.94 -3.05
CA LEU A 137 14.49 -8.73 -2.25
C LEU A 137 13.63 -9.60 -3.16
N ASP A 138 13.06 -10.68 -2.62
CA ASP A 138 12.10 -11.50 -3.36
C ASP A 138 10.69 -10.90 -3.19
N THR A 139 10.10 -10.41 -4.27
CA THR A 139 8.74 -9.85 -4.29
C THR A 139 7.68 -10.95 -4.40
N MET A 140 6.69 -10.93 -3.52
CA MET A 140 5.71 -12.00 -3.36
C MET A 140 4.29 -11.48 -3.17
N LEU A 141 3.30 -12.26 -3.64
CA LEU A 141 1.94 -12.22 -3.10
C LEU A 141 1.82 -13.22 -1.96
N ILE A 142 1.83 -12.71 -0.74
CA ILE A 142 1.68 -13.46 0.51
C ILE A 142 0.24 -13.96 0.60
N THR A 143 0.07 -15.25 0.87
CA THR A 143 -1.25 -15.92 1.00
C THR A 143 -1.46 -16.60 2.35
N SER A 144 -0.42 -16.66 3.19
CA SER A 144 -0.53 -17.10 4.58
C SER A 144 0.63 -16.58 5.41
N SER A 145 0.42 -16.38 6.70
CA SER A 145 1.48 -16.06 7.65
C SER A 145 1.11 -16.51 9.06
N ASP A 146 2.14 -16.87 9.83
CA ASP A 146 2.04 -17.21 11.25
C ASP A 146 2.05 -15.96 12.15
N GLY A 147 2.39 -14.78 11.61
CA GLY A 147 2.41 -13.51 12.33
C GLY A 147 1.03 -12.84 12.35
N ASP A 148 0.60 -12.36 13.52
CA ASP A 148 -0.73 -11.77 13.71
C ASP A 148 -1.04 -10.65 12.70
N LEU A 149 -0.06 -9.79 12.35
CA LEU A 149 -0.23 -8.67 11.42
C LEU A 149 -0.25 -9.06 9.93
N PHE A 150 0.32 -10.22 9.59
CA PHE A 150 0.39 -10.73 8.22
C PHE A 150 -0.69 -11.77 7.95
N SER A 151 -1.35 -12.29 8.99
CA SER A 151 -2.44 -13.27 8.89
C SER A 151 -3.79 -12.65 8.47
N SER A 152 -3.93 -11.32 8.54
CA SER A 152 -5.12 -10.58 8.10
C SER A 152 -4.85 -9.80 6.81
N GLU A 153 -5.92 -9.53 6.03
CA GLU A 153 -5.87 -8.67 4.83
C GLU A 153 -4.98 -9.24 3.72
N LEU A 154 -5.18 -10.54 3.43
CA LEU A 154 -4.53 -11.31 2.37
C LEU A 154 -5.42 -11.37 1.10
N PRO A 155 -4.83 -11.57 -0.10
CA PRO A 155 -3.40 -11.69 -0.34
C PRO A 155 -2.72 -10.33 -0.22
N ARG A 156 -1.44 -10.32 0.13
CA ARG A 156 -0.68 -9.09 0.39
C ARG A 156 0.55 -9.03 -0.49
N LEU A 157 0.84 -7.89 -1.11
CA LEU A 157 2.16 -7.67 -1.69
C LEU A 157 3.18 -7.51 -0.56
N GLY A 158 4.29 -8.23 -0.65
CA GLY A 158 5.36 -8.13 0.33
C GLY A 158 6.69 -8.56 -0.25
N PHE A 159 7.73 -8.38 0.56
CA PHE A 159 9.11 -8.60 0.15
C PHE A 159 9.79 -9.52 1.16
N SER A 160 10.58 -10.46 0.66
CA SER A 160 11.28 -11.39 1.52
C SER A 160 12.78 -11.40 1.26
N SER A 161 13.51 -11.78 2.29
CA SER A 161 14.95 -12.01 2.22
C SER A 161 15.36 -13.03 3.28
N PRO A 162 16.53 -13.69 3.14
CA PRO A 162 16.98 -14.69 4.10
C PRO A 162 17.06 -14.16 5.54
N ASP A 163 17.43 -12.90 5.72
CA ASP A 163 17.61 -12.29 7.04
C ASP A 163 16.29 -11.68 7.59
N GLY A 164 15.27 -11.50 6.75
CA GLY A 164 14.04 -10.80 7.11
C GLY A 164 14.22 -9.28 7.13
N ALA A 165 14.73 -8.73 6.03
CA ALA A 165 14.89 -7.30 5.85
C ALA A 165 13.57 -6.53 6.04
N VAL A 166 13.72 -5.30 6.51
CA VAL A 166 12.63 -4.33 6.69
C VAL A 166 12.69 -3.32 5.56
N SER A 167 11.61 -3.15 4.79
CA SER A 167 11.49 -2.16 3.70
C SER A 167 10.35 -1.17 3.94
N ASP A 168 10.12 -0.23 3.02
CA ASP A 168 9.04 0.76 3.16
C ASP A 168 7.65 0.13 3.14
N GLY A 169 6.84 0.44 4.17
CA GLY A 169 5.53 -0.16 4.38
C GLY A 169 4.47 0.22 3.36
N HIS A 170 4.64 1.33 2.63
CA HIS A 170 3.69 1.72 1.58
C HIS A 170 3.71 0.76 0.38
N PHE A 171 4.80 0.00 0.19
CA PHE A 171 4.88 -1.06 -0.81
C PHE A 171 4.18 -2.36 -0.35
N TRP A 172 3.87 -2.52 0.94
CA TRP A 172 3.27 -3.75 1.48
C TRP A 172 1.74 -3.73 1.37
N VAL A 173 1.25 -3.63 0.13
CA VAL A 173 -0.17 -3.46 -0.20
C VAL A 173 -1.00 -4.64 0.30
N LYS A 174 -2.02 -4.33 1.10
CA LYS A 174 -2.95 -5.28 1.73
C LYS A 174 -4.09 -5.64 0.79
N SER A 175 -4.70 -6.80 1.00
CA SER A 175 -5.94 -7.22 0.31
C SER A 175 -5.88 -6.95 -1.20
N VAL A 176 -4.75 -7.33 -1.82
CA VAL A 176 -4.48 -7.10 -3.25
C VAL A 176 -5.59 -7.74 -4.06
N ALA A 177 -6.29 -6.92 -4.84
CA ALA A 177 -7.40 -7.35 -5.68
C ALA A 177 -7.01 -7.35 -7.16
N GLU A 178 -6.20 -6.37 -7.57
CA GLU A 178 -5.81 -6.18 -8.97
C GLU A 178 -4.34 -5.79 -9.12
N LEU A 179 -3.71 -6.31 -10.16
CA LEU A 179 -2.37 -5.98 -10.64
C LEU A 179 -2.49 -5.52 -12.08
N THR A 180 -2.13 -4.26 -12.37
CA THR A 180 -2.22 -3.70 -13.72
C THR A 180 -0.84 -3.32 -14.21
N VAL A 181 -0.42 -3.93 -15.32
CA VAL A 181 0.83 -3.60 -16.01
C VAL A 181 0.61 -2.31 -16.81
N VAL A 182 1.31 -1.26 -16.39
CA VAL A 182 1.22 0.09 -16.96
C VAL A 182 2.56 0.50 -17.58
N GLU A 183 2.61 1.72 -18.11
CA GLU A 183 3.81 2.25 -18.73
C GLU A 183 4.88 2.43 -17.68
N GLY A 184 6.11 2.05 -18.02
CA GLY A 184 7.28 2.36 -17.22
C GLY A 184 7.27 3.84 -16.83
N LEU A 185 7.56 4.07 -15.56
CA LEU A 185 7.65 5.39 -14.97
C LEU A 185 8.98 5.49 -14.23
N SER A 186 9.60 6.65 -14.34
CA SER A 186 10.85 6.92 -13.66
C SER A 186 10.60 7.23 -12.20
N ASP A 187 11.47 6.68 -11.35
CA ASP A 187 11.51 7.09 -9.96
C ASP A 187 12.12 8.49 -9.81
N TRP A 188 11.77 9.17 -8.74
CA TRP A 188 12.33 10.49 -8.41
C TRP A 188 12.33 10.69 -6.90
N GLU A 189 13.25 11.53 -6.45
CA GLU A 189 13.36 11.95 -5.06
C GLU A 189 13.60 13.47 -5.03
N ILE A 190 12.93 14.17 -4.11
CA ILE A 190 13.22 15.57 -3.80
C ILE A 190 13.78 15.69 -2.38
N ALA A 191 14.60 16.70 -2.14
CA ALA A 191 15.12 16.98 -0.81
C ALA A 191 14.12 17.80 0.02
N LEU A 192 13.86 17.38 1.26
CA LEU A 192 13.12 18.16 2.25
C LEU A 192 14.08 18.55 3.37
N THR A 193 14.19 19.85 3.66
CA THR A 193 15.13 20.37 4.67
C THR A 193 14.47 21.37 5.61
N GLY A 194 14.40 21.09 6.90
CA GLY A 194 13.81 22.00 7.87
C GLY A 194 14.27 21.69 9.28
N VAL A 195 13.32 21.38 10.17
CA VAL A 195 13.66 20.84 11.50
C VAL A 195 14.33 19.47 11.34
N GLU A 196 13.87 18.72 10.35
CA GLU A 196 14.43 17.44 9.93
C GLU A 196 14.87 17.50 8.46
N SER A 197 15.74 16.60 8.05
CA SER A 197 16.17 16.45 6.65
C SER A 197 15.86 15.04 6.19
N VAL A 198 15.03 14.93 5.14
CA VAL A 198 14.56 13.65 4.61
C VAL A 198 14.42 13.74 3.08
N GLY A 199 14.65 12.64 2.38
CA GLY A 199 14.31 12.51 0.96
C GLY A 199 12.83 12.14 0.82
N LEU A 200 12.12 12.80 -0.08
CA LEU A 200 10.76 12.40 -0.45
C LEU A 200 10.78 11.76 -1.83
N ASP A 201 10.69 10.44 -1.84
CA ASP A 201 10.57 9.66 -3.06
C ASP A 201 9.14 9.68 -3.63
N ARG A 202 9.02 9.27 -4.89
CA ARG A 202 7.75 9.22 -5.63
C ARG A 202 6.69 8.38 -4.91
N SER A 203 7.02 7.16 -4.52
CA SER A 203 6.08 6.22 -3.90
C SER A 203 5.57 6.72 -2.54
N SER A 204 6.42 7.36 -1.75
CA SER A 204 6.06 8.03 -0.50
C SER A 204 5.11 9.20 -0.76
N PHE A 205 5.35 9.99 -1.83
CA PHE A 205 4.44 11.06 -2.24
C PHE A 205 3.07 10.53 -2.71
N GLU A 206 3.06 9.50 -3.56
CA GLU A 206 1.84 8.85 -4.06
C GLU A 206 1.03 8.24 -2.91
N SER A 207 1.70 7.57 -1.97
CA SER A 207 1.05 7.00 -0.79
C SER A 207 0.38 8.07 0.07
N MET A 208 1.04 9.22 0.24
CA MET A 208 0.45 10.37 0.92
C MET A 208 -0.79 10.92 0.17
N ALA A 209 -0.76 10.96 -1.16
CA ALA A 209 -1.87 11.45 -1.97
C ALA A 209 -3.06 10.48 -2.02
N GLU A 210 -2.83 9.17 -2.05
CA GLU A 210 -3.87 8.15 -2.29
C GLU A 210 -4.41 7.50 -1.01
N CYS A 211 -3.99 7.96 0.18
CA CYS A 211 -4.46 7.40 1.45
C CYS A 211 -5.98 7.66 1.64
N PRO A 212 -6.83 6.62 1.73
CA PRO A 212 -8.28 6.79 1.79
C PRO A 212 -8.81 7.24 3.17
N ASP A 213 -8.05 6.97 4.24
CA ASP A 213 -8.48 7.14 5.64
C ASP A 213 -7.76 8.30 6.37
N THR A 214 -7.27 9.30 5.63
CA THR A 214 -6.48 10.40 6.21
C THR A 214 -7.27 11.70 6.33
N PRO A 215 -7.05 12.53 7.38
CA PRO A 215 -7.55 13.91 7.46
C PRO A 215 -6.89 14.87 6.43
N HIS A 216 -6.12 14.32 5.49
CA HIS A 216 -5.24 15.01 4.55
C HIS A 216 -5.58 14.63 3.09
N PRO A 217 -6.80 14.92 2.60
CA PRO A 217 -7.24 14.43 1.30
C PRO A 217 -6.37 15.00 0.17
N ALA A 218 -6.16 14.19 -0.88
CA ALA A 218 -5.68 14.70 -2.15
C ALA A 218 -6.46 15.95 -2.57
N ALA A 219 -5.74 16.89 -3.18
CA ALA A 219 -6.31 18.11 -3.71
C ALA A 219 -6.26 18.08 -5.25
N THR A 220 -7.30 18.62 -5.85
CA THR A 220 -7.36 18.84 -7.30
C THR A 220 -7.46 20.33 -7.60
N PHE A 221 -6.92 20.73 -8.75
CA PHE A 221 -6.99 22.10 -9.22
C PHE A 221 -7.32 22.14 -10.72
N GLU A 222 -8.52 22.62 -11.04
CA GLU A 222 -8.97 22.83 -12.41
C GLU A 222 -8.58 24.23 -12.89
N THR A 223 -8.00 24.32 -14.09
CA THR A 223 -7.65 25.57 -14.77
C THR A 223 -7.75 25.37 -16.28
N THR A 224 -7.39 26.39 -17.07
CA THR A 224 -7.29 26.28 -18.52
C THR A 224 -5.86 26.42 -19.05
N THR A 225 -5.58 25.76 -20.17
CA THR A 225 -4.36 25.95 -20.97
C THR A 225 -4.32 27.36 -21.57
N LYS A 226 -3.22 27.69 -22.28
CA LYS A 226 -3.14 28.96 -23.03
C LYS A 226 -4.14 29.01 -24.18
N GLU A 227 -4.47 27.83 -24.72
CA GLU A 227 -5.41 27.61 -25.80
C GLU A 227 -6.87 27.64 -25.31
N GLY A 228 -7.08 27.57 -23.99
CA GLY A 228 -8.39 27.67 -23.34
C GLY A 228 -9.03 26.34 -22.99
N ASP A 229 -8.33 25.22 -23.22
CA ASP A 229 -8.80 23.88 -22.89
C ASP A 229 -8.73 23.65 -21.38
N ALA A 230 -9.72 22.96 -20.80
CA ALA A 230 -9.72 22.60 -19.39
C ALA A 230 -8.62 21.56 -19.09
N ILE A 231 -7.93 21.74 -17.97
CA ILE A 231 -6.94 20.81 -17.43
C ILE A 231 -7.10 20.70 -15.92
N VAL A 232 -6.85 19.52 -15.38
CA VAL A 232 -6.97 19.23 -13.94
C VAL A 232 -5.64 18.73 -13.41
N TYR A 233 -5.09 19.42 -12.42
CA TYR A 233 -3.94 18.96 -11.66
C TYR A 233 -4.39 18.20 -10.41
N GLU A 234 -3.60 17.20 -10.00
CA GLU A 234 -3.86 16.38 -8.81
C GLU A 234 -2.58 16.25 -7.98
N GLY A 235 -2.71 16.32 -6.65
CA GLY A 235 -1.62 16.14 -5.71
C GLY A 235 -2.00 16.42 -4.27
N VAL A 236 -1.07 16.97 -3.49
CA VAL A 236 -1.28 17.25 -2.06
C VAL A 236 -1.06 18.72 -1.73
N PRO A 237 -1.81 19.30 -0.77
CA PRO A 237 -1.50 20.60 -0.22
C PRO A 237 -0.05 20.71 0.28
N LEU A 238 0.63 21.83 0.01
CA LEU A 238 2.03 22.06 0.38
C LEU A 238 2.28 21.92 1.88
N TRP A 239 1.33 22.30 2.72
CA TRP A 239 1.45 22.17 4.17
C TRP A 239 1.55 20.71 4.65
N LEU A 240 1.01 19.75 3.89
CA LEU A 240 1.14 18.33 4.20
C LEU A 240 2.56 17.84 3.94
N VAL A 241 3.16 18.25 2.82
CA VAL A 241 4.57 17.93 2.54
C VAL A 241 5.46 18.51 3.65
N ILE A 242 5.16 19.73 4.11
CA ILE A 242 5.89 20.38 5.21
C ILE A 242 5.78 19.62 6.53
N SER A 243 4.63 18.99 6.81
CA SER A 243 4.45 18.21 8.04
C SER A 243 5.44 17.04 8.20
N MET A 244 6.09 16.63 7.11
CA MET A 244 7.11 15.58 7.14
C MET A 244 8.44 16.03 7.75
N PHE A 245 8.68 17.34 7.88
CA PHE A 245 10.01 17.87 8.23
C PHE A 245 9.98 19.19 9.03
N ASP A 246 8.81 19.60 9.52
CA ASP A 246 8.63 20.75 10.43
C ASP A 246 8.65 20.34 11.93
N GLY A 247 8.94 19.07 12.21
CA GLY A 247 9.07 18.51 13.56
C GLY A 247 7.75 18.46 14.34
N GLY A 248 6.62 18.43 13.65
CA GLY A 248 5.33 18.18 14.27
C GLY A 248 4.96 16.70 14.26
N ASP A 249 4.74 16.15 15.46
CA ASP A 249 4.41 14.75 15.65
C ASP A 249 3.00 14.58 16.25
N ALA A 250 2.25 13.59 15.76
CA ALA A 250 1.06 13.08 16.43
C ALA A 250 1.36 11.81 17.24
N GLU A 251 0.56 11.54 18.28
CA GLU A 251 0.54 10.22 18.91
C GLU A 251 0.21 9.14 17.85
N GLY A 252 1.03 8.09 17.77
CA GLY A 252 0.92 7.06 16.74
C GLY A 252 1.80 7.30 15.50
N GLY A 253 2.52 8.43 15.46
CA GLY A 253 3.57 8.76 14.49
C GLY A 253 3.09 9.16 13.09
N HIS A 254 1.82 9.54 12.94
CA HIS A 254 1.41 10.29 11.75
C HIS A 254 2.04 11.68 11.76
N TYR A 255 2.57 12.12 10.62
CA TYR A 255 3.05 13.49 10.46
C TYR A 255 1.92 14.47 10.74
N LEU A 256 2.22 15.49 11.56
CA LEU A 256 1.28 16.53 11.93
C LEU A 256 1.93 17.88 11.66
N PHE A 257 1.27 18.74 10.91
CA PHE A 257 1.80 20.08 10.67
C PHE A 257 2.02 20.84 11.99
N ASN A 258 3.24 21.33 12.19
CA ASN A 258 3.66 22.04 13.39
C ASN A 258 3.11 23.47 13.41
N LYS A 259 1.81 23.60 13.73
CA LYS A 259 1.13 24.90 13.79
C LYS A 259 1.82 25.88 14.75
N GLY A 260 2.36 25.41 15.87
CA GLY A 260 3.04 26.25 16.85
C GLY A 260 4.30 26.91 16.25
N LEU A 261 5.08 26.15 15.49
CA LEU A 261 6.22 26.66 14.74
C LEU A 261 5.77 27.63 13.63
N ALA A 262 4.72 27.26 12.88
CA ALA A 262 4.18 28.10 11.80
C ALA A 262 3.66 29.45 12.32
N ASP A 263 3.02 29.49 13.48
CA ASP A 263 2.52 30.72 14.11
C ASP A 263 3.67 31.66 14.53
N LYS A 264 4.83 31.12 14.94
CA LYS A 264 6.04 31.92 15.24
C LYS A 264 6.64 32.57 13.99
N GLY A 265 6.44 31.97 12.81
CA GLY A 265 6.91 32.49 11.53
C GLY A 265 8.23 31.88 11.07
N TYR A 266 8.24 31.37 9.84
CA TYR A 266 9.43 30.99 9.08
C TYR A 266 9.15 31.18 7.57
N THR A 267 10.19 31.08 6.76
CA THR A 267 10.09 31.14 5.30
C THR A 267 10.15 29.72 4.73
N ILE A 268 9.30 29.43 3.76
CA ILE A 268 9.30 28.19 2.99
C ILE A 268 9.85 28.54 1.61
N GLU A 269 10.94 27.91 1.23
CA GLU A 269 11.51 28.01 -0.11
C GLU A 269 11.19 26.75 -0.89
N VAL A 270 10.60 26.91 -2.08
CA VAL A 270 10.39 25.82 -3.05
C VAL A 270 11.31 26.05 -4.23
N VAL A 271 12.21 25.10 -4.45
CA VAL A 271 13.35 25.21 -5.37
C VAL A 271 13.17 24.23 -6.52
N ALA A 272 13.21 24.74 -7.75
CA ALA A 272 13.22 23.95 -8.97
C ALA A 272 14.63 23.39 -9.27
N ALA A 273 14.68 22.35 -10.10
CA ALA A 273 15.91 21.75 -10.61
C ALA A 273 16.85 22.75 -11.33
N ASP A 274 16.29 23.83 -11.92
CA ASP A 274 17.07 24.90 -12.57
C ASP A 274 17.57 25.98 -11.59
N GLY A 275 17.27 25.84 -10.29
CA GLY A 275 17.63 26.77 -9.23
C GLY A 275 16.63 27.92 -9.03
N MET A 276 15.55 28.01 -9.81
CA MET A 276 14.47 28.95 -9.53
C MET A 276 13.89 28.67 -8.15
N THR A 277 13.80 29.71 -7.31
CA THR A 277 13.25 29.62 -5.96
C THR A 277 12.07 30.57 -5.84
N VAL A 278 11.00 30.11 -5.20
CA VAL A 278 9.89 30.95 -4.75
C VAL A 278 9.72 30.80 -3.25
N GLU A 279 9.23 31.86 -2.62
CA GLU A 279 9.12 31.95 -1.17
C GLU A 279 7.65 32.05 -0.75
N PHE A 280 7.34 31.43 0.38
CA PHE A 280 6.09 31.62 1.10
C PHE A 280 6.40 31.88 2.58
N THR A 281 5.53 32.62 3.24
CA THR A 281 5.51 32.65 4.71
C THR A 281 4.82 31.40 5.25
N SER A 282 5.22 30.93 6.43
CA SER A 282 4.55 29.83 7.11
C SER A 282 3.06 30.09 7.32
N GLN A 283 2.63 31.34 7.49
CA GLN A 283 1.22 31.70 7.64
C GLN A 283 0.42 31.62 6.34
N GLU A 284 1.03 31.86 5.17
CA GLU A 284 0.36 31.68 3.87
C GLU A 284 0.08 30.21 3.57
N VAL A 285 0.95 29.32 4.04
CA VAL A 285 0.89 27.88 3.77
C VAL A 285 0.09 27.12 4.82
N ALA A 286 0.12 27.53 6.09
CA ALA A 286 -0.53 26.83 7.19
C ALA A 286 -2.00 26.48 6.89
N TYR A 287 -2.28 25.19 6.75
CA TYR A 287 -3.60 24.62 6.42
C TYR A 287 -4.25 25.19 5.16
N ASN A 288 -3.46 25.76 4.25
CA ASN A 288 -3.96 26.26 2.97
C ASN A 288 -4.03 25.12 1.95
N ALA A 289 -5.24 24.62 1.70
CA ALA A 289 -5.48 23.55 0.74
C ALA A 289 -5.37 24.00 -0.72
N ASP A 290 -5.28 25.30 -0.98
CA ASP A 290 -5.26 25.88 -2.34
C ASP A 290 -3.85 26.12 -2.87
N ILE A 291 -2.80 25.77 -2.12
CA ILE A 291 -1.40 25.71 -2.59
C ILE A 291 -1.04 24.24 -2.70
N ILE A 292 -1.01 23.71 -3.93
CA ILE A 292 -0.95 22.28 -4.19
C ILE A 292 0.39 21.93 -4.84
N VAL A 293 1.05 20.91 -4.30
CA VAL A 293 2.16 20.21 -4.94
C VAL A 293 1.52 19.10 -5.78
N ALA A 294 1.44 19.31 -7.10
CA ALA A 294 0.86 18.38 -8.05
C ALA A 294 1.91 17.41 -8.60
N TYR A 295 1.49 16.17 -8.83
CA TYR A 295 2.28 15.09 -9.45
C TYR A 295 1.59 14.49 -10.69
N LYS A 296 0.28 14.76 -10.86
CA LYS A 296 -0.50 14.38 -12.03
C LYS A 296 -1.18 15.58 -12.69
N VAL A 297 -1.40 15.47 -14.00
CA VAL A 297 -2.27 16.32 -14.80
C VAL A 297 -3.15 15.42 -15.68
N ASP A 298 -4.46 15.66 -15.65
CA ASP A 298 -5.48 14.87 -16.35
C ASP A 298 -5.31 13.35 -16.16
N GLY A 299 -5.08 12.93 -14.90
CA GLY A 299 -4.92 11.51 -14.53
C GLY A 299 -3.58 10.88 -14.91
N LYS A 300 -2.63 11.64 -15.47
CA LYS A 300 -1.32 11.15 -15.92
C LYS A 300 -0.19 11.83 -15.17
N PRO A 301 0.98 11.17 -14.98
CA PRO A 301 2.17 11.84 -14.46
C PRO A 301 2.48 13.13 -15.24
N LEU A 302 3.02 14.13 -14.55
CA LEU A 302 3.50 15.35 -15.20
C LEU A 302 4.58 15.01 -16.23
N GLY A 303 4.52 15.64 -17.41
CA GLY A 303 5.55 15.48 -18.44
C GLY A 303 6.90 16.10 -18.04
N GLU A 304 7.97 15.74 -18.74
CA GLU A 304 9.37 16.14 -18.42
C GLU A 304 9.57 17.65 -18.22
N ASP A 305 8.84 18.50 -18.96
CA ASP A 305 8.95 19.96 -18.85
C ASP A 305 8.25 20.55 -17.60
N GLU A 306 7.44 19.76 -16.90
CA GLU A 306 6.64 20.20 -15.74
C GLU A 306 6.96 19.42 -14.45
N GLY A 307 7.25 18.13 -14.58
CA GLY A 307 7.42 17.19 -13.48
C GLY A 307 8.85 17.11 -12.91
N PRO A 308 9.09 16.29 -11.88
CA PRO A 308 8.14 15.31 -11.33
C PRO A 308 7.05 15.93 -10.46
N LEU A 309 7.32 17.10 -9.87
CA LEU A 309 6.40 17.83 -9.03
C LEU A 309 6.29 19.30 -9.46
N ARG A 310 5.09 19.86 -9.30
CA ARG A 310 4.78 21.25 -9.64
C ARG A 310 3.90 21.93 -8.61
N LEU A 311 4.17 23.20 -8.31
CA LEU A 311 3.24 24.06 -7.58
C LEU A 311 2.11 24.58 -8.49
N VAL A 312 0.87 24.36 -8.05
CA VAL A 312 -0.36 24.83 -8.68
C VAL A 312 -1.36 25.29 -7.61
N GLY A 313 -2.53 25.79 -8.04
CA GLY A 313 -3.63 26.13 -7.13
C GLY A 313 -3.96 27.62 -7.06
N SER A 314 -5.18 27.92 -6.62
CA SER A 314 -5.69 29.29 -6.49
C SER A 314 -5.10 30.06 -5.31
N GLY A 315 -4.46 29.36 -4.36
CA GLY A 315 -3.79 29.92 -3.20
C GLY A 315 -2.40 30.47 -3.49
N LEU A 316 -1.87 30.25 -4.71
CA LEU A 316 -0.57 30.82 -5.10
C LEU A 316 -0.63 32.37 -5.13
N PRO A 317 0.32 33.08 -4.48
CA PRO A 317 0.31 34.54 -4.43
C PRO A 317 0.36 35.21 -5.81
N SER A 318 0.98 34.54 -6.78
CA SER A 318 0.92 34.93 -8.19
C SER A 318 1.27 33.76 -9.10
N LYS A 319 1.00 33.89 -10.41
CA LYS A 319 1.38 32.89 -11.43
C LYS A 319 2.87 32.54 -11.44
N LYS A 320 3.74 33.42 -10.94
CA LYS A 320 5.19 33.15 -10.85
C LYS A 320 5.55 32.12 -9.76
N HIS A 321 4.64 31.86 -8.81
CA HIS A 321 4.83 30.84 -7.78
C HIS A 321 4.52 29.43 -8.29
N GLY A 322 4.03 29.29 -9.53
CA GLY A 322 3.76 27.99 -10.15
C GLY A 322 5.03 27.28 -10.63
N VAL A 323 5.91 26.95 -9.68
CA VAL A 323 7.22 26.31 -9.88
C VAL A 323 7.05 24.90 -10.44
N LYS A 324 7.80 24.59 -11.49
CA LYS A 324 7.87 23.28 -12.14
C LYS A 324 9.14 22.55 -11.70
N GLN A 325 9.20 21.25 -11.91
CA GLN A 325 10.39 20.43 -11.65
C GLN A 325 10.99 20.69 -10.26
N ILE A 326 10.14 20.67 -9.23
CA ILE A 326 10.57 20.88 -7.84
C ILE A 326 11.63 19.83 -7.49
N ALA A 327 12.75 20.29 -6.96
CA ALA A 327 13.90 19.45 -6.55
C ALA A 327 14.17 19.53 -5.04
N GLU A 328 13.80 20.65 -4.39
CA GLU A 328 13.96 20.83 -2.95
C GLU A 328 12.82 21.69 -2.39
N ILE A 329 12.36 21.36 -1.18
CA ILE A 329 11.53 22.24 -0.35
C ILE A 329 12.24 22.42 0.99
N ARG A 330 12.47 23.65 1.40
CA ARG A 330 13.18 23.92 2.67
C ARG A 330 12.55 24.99 3.54
N LEU A 331 12.61 24.79 4.85
CA LEU A 331 12.25 25.76 5.86
C LEU A 331 13.49 26.54 6.27
N VAL A 332 13.45 27.86 6.09
CA VAL A 332 14.53 28.77 6.44
C VAL A 332 14.04 29.84 7.40
N ASN A 333 14.97 30.50 8.08
CA ASN A 333 14.66 31.48 9.12
C ASN A 333 13.76 30.89 10.24
N LEU A 334 14.00 29.62 10.59
CA LEU A 334 13.31 28.96 11.69
C LEU A 334 13.52 29.73 13.00
N PRO A 335 12.46 29.97 13.79
CA PRO A 335 12.56 30.67 15.06
C PRO A 335 13.23 29.79 16.12
N GLU A 336 13.97 30.41 17.04
CA GLU A 336 14.56 29.74 18.21
C GLU A 336 13.50 29.11 19.15
#